data_AF-A0A132ACI8-F1
#
_entry.id   AF-A0A132ACI8-F1
#
_cell.length_a   1.000
_cell.length_b   1.000
_cell.length_c   1.000
_cell.angle_alpha   90.00
_cell.angle_beta   90.00
_cell.angle_gamma   90.00
#
_symmetry.space_group_name_H-M   'P 1'
#
loop_
_entity.id
_entity.type
_entity.pdbx_description
1 polymer ?
#
loop_
_entity_poly.entity_id
_entity_poly.type
_entity_poly.pdbx_seq_one_letter_code
_entity_poly.pdbx_strand_id
1 'polypeptide(L)'
;MDLNEWRPYRITTIADVFKVYFRLAKKYTIRMEYDLEDYKNRRINFTFGNLRRASIDFIRFLLVSVFLATMILARDTESILSAKRFETMLEIDRIDLLFLLYMAVSSLLEYLWIYTFWEILVYDSAYNEFIAIQYKFDDSKLESNNKRLLLKYFIIRGYLMGIAYKIYALFFMGLFTILSHKHYALYVTDQVTLLDLVSVLIPFFILMYHLIFVSGQMFLVMFCFEFSIRFLRIRFQQLCSSATIQINRLNPLPTRFMRMYYEIYANIAKFNQSAQNYFFVTELLSKINMIFLTVFYSKQTQLKSSSFLILYISVQMIVNTTLVYHMVSFFATKNLLYYRSLLINFIRFQFVTKRTSSPLYTKARPRNLISMKAKRYDCSADLKKNFFLQTMPSNMIGFTCGRLFLITSYKYVELLLMNLIFILLFYKKLLLKEL
;
A
#
# COMPACT_ATOMS: atom_id res chain seq x y z
N MET A 1 21.16 5.46 5.09
CA MET A 1 20.52 4.19 4.67
C MET A 1 21.20 3.74 3.38
N ASP A 2 21.61 2.48 3.30
CA ASP A 2 22.44 1.99 2.20
C ASP A 2 21.58 1.51 1.02
N LEU A 3 21.95 1.86 -0.22
CA LEU A 3 21.23 1.43 -1.45
C LEU A 3 21.16 -0.10 -1.55
N ASN A 4 22.12 -0.76 -0.92
CA ASN A 4 22.24 -2.20 -0.82
C ASN A 4 21.03 -2.85 -0.11
N GLU A 5 20.35 -2.14 0.79
CA GLU A 5 19.12 -2.64 1.44
C GLU A 5 17.93 -2.73 0.47
N TRP A 6 17.85 -1.82 -0.51
CA TRP A 6 16.78 -1.76 -1.52
C TRP A 6 17.11 -2.54 -2.80
N ARG A 7 18.39 -2.87 -3.00
CA ARG A 7 18.87 -3.62 -4.17
C ARG A 7 19.81 -4.74 -3.73
N PRO A 8 19.30 -5.84 -3.17
CA PRO A 8 20.15 -6.99 -2.94
C PRO A 8 20.60 -7.53 -4.29
N TYR A 9 21.91 -7.53 -4.54
CA TYR A 9 22.53 -8.03 -5.78
C TYR A 9 22.27 -9.52 -6.05
N ARG A 10 21.50 -10.21 -5.20
CA ARG A 10 21.25 -11.67 -5.22
C ARG A 10 19.78 -12.05 -5.12
N ILE A 11 18.85 -11.25 -5.67
CA ILE A 11 17.45 -11.69 -5.78
C ILE A 11 17.27 -12.52 -7.04
N THR A 12 17.09 -13.83 -6.88
CA THR A 12 16.84 -14.77 -7.98
C THR A 12 15.46 -15.43 -7.90
N THR A 13 14.80 -15.36 -6.74
CA THR A 13 13.49 -15.98 -6.48
C THR A 13 12.46 -14.99 -5.95
N ILE A 14 11.17 -15.31 -6.09
CA ILE A 14 10.08 -14.50 -5.51
C ILE A 14 10.09 -14.59 -3.98
N ALA A 15 10.44 -15.76 -3.43
CA ALA A 15 10.60 -15.93 -1.99
C ALA A 15 11.59 -14.90 -1.41
N ASP A 16 12.74 -14.70 -2.05
CA ASP A 16 13.75 -13.74 -1.59
C ASP A 16 13.24 -12.30 -1.55
N VAL A 17 12.36 -11.91 -2.49
CA VAL A 17 11.67 -10.61 -2.45
C VAL A 17 10.87 -10.46 -1.15
N PHE A 18 10.08 -11.46 -0.77
CA PHE A 18 9.31 -11.41 0.46
C PHE A 18 10.18 -11.46 1.73
N LYS A 19 11.36 -12.09 1.68
CA LYS A 19 12.34 -12.02 2.79
C LYS A 19 12.86 -10.60 2.99
N VAL A 20 13.14 -9.89 1.90
CA VAL A 20 13.56 -8.48 1.92
C VAL A 20 12.44 -7.62 2.47
N TYR A 21 11.20 -7.83 2.04
CA TYR A 21 10.04 -7.12 2.60
C TYR A 21 9.86 -7.34 4.08
N PHE A 22 9.94 -8.58 4.55
CA PHE A 22 9.83 -8.85 5.98
C PHE A 22 10.92 -8.14 6.78
N ARG A 23 12.17 -8.16 6.29
CA ARG A 23 13.29 -7.46 6.93
C ARG A 23 13.07 -5.95 7.00
N LEU A 24 12.61 -5.33 5.90
CA LEU A 24 12.34 -3.90 5.85
C LEU A 24 11.11 -3.54 6.72
N ALA A 25 10.06 -4.38 6.71
CA ALA A 25 8.88 -4.20 7.54
C ALA A 25 9.22 -4.24 9.04
N LYS A 26 10.09 -5.17 9.48
CA LYS A 26 10.62 -5.19 10.87
C LYS A 26 11.29 -3.88 11.26
N LYS A 27 11.96 -3.20 10.33
CA LYS A 27 12.69 -1.96 10.58
C LYS A 27 11.77 -0.74 10.63
N TYR A 28 10.89 -0.57 9.66
CA TYR A 28 10.10 0.68 9.50
C TYR A 28 8.68 0.59 10.01
N THR A 29 8.00 -0.52 9.72
CA THR A 29 6.56 -0.64 9.96
C THR A 29 6.27 -1.29 11.29
N ILE A 30 6.90 -2.43 11.60
CA ILE A 30 6.65 -3.19 12.82
C ILE A 30 7.53 -2.71 13.98
N ARG A 31 8.76 -2.26 13.66
CA ARG A 31 9.74 -1.70 14.60
C ARG A 31 10.17 -2.68 15.71
N MET A 32 10.06 -3.98 15.45
CA MET A 32 10.41 -5.05 16.38
C MET A 32 11.32 -6.08 15.69
N GLU A 33 12.31 -6.59 16.43
CA GLU A 33 13.20 -7.65 15.97
C GLU A 33 12.69 -9.01 16.43
N TYR A 34 12.30 -9.85 15.47
CA TYR A 34 11.87 -11.23 15.69
C TYR A 34 12.00 -12.02 14.38
N ASP A 35 11.99 -13.35 14.47
CA ASP A 35 11.95 -14.22 13.30
C ASP A 35 10.54 -14.74 13.01
N LEU A 36 10.29 -14.99 11.72
CA LEU A 36 8.98 -15.44 11.27
C LEU A 36 8.64 -16.84 11.80
N GLU A 37 9.65 -17.63 12.14
CA GLU A 37 9.51 -18.95 12.74
C GLU A 37 9.10 -18.85 14.22
N ASP A 38 9.68 -17.91 14.97
CA ASP A 38 9.25 -17.59 16.34
C ASP A 38 7.80 -17.11 16.37
N TYR A 39 7.41 -16.29 15.38
CA TYR A 39 6.01 -15.88 15.21
C TYR A 39 5.08 -17.08 15.01
N LYS A 40 5.43 -18.01 14.10
CA LYS A 40 4.63 -19.21 13.85
C LYS A 40 4.52 -20.12 15.07
N ASN A 41 5.61 -20.23 15.83
CA ASN A 41 5.68 -21.10 17.00
C ASN A 41 5.13 -20.42 18.26
N ARG A 42 4.68 -19.16 18.18
CA ARG A 42 4.19 -18.34 19.29
C ARG A 42 5.23 -18.14 20.40
N ARG A 43 6.49 -17.90 20.02
CA ARG A 43 7.66 -17.82 20.91
C ARG A 43 8.49 -16.55 20.72
N ILE A 44 7.85 -15.44 20.32
CA ILE A 44 8.55 -14.15 20.27
C ILE A 44 8.94 -13.75 21.69
N ASN A 45 10.24 -13.60 21.93
CA ASN A 45 10.77 -13.13 23.20
C ASN A 45 10.66 -11.60 23.26
N PHE A 46 9.82 -11.08 24.16
CA PHE A 46 9.64 -9.64 24.34
C PHE A 46 10.70 -9.03 25.27
N THR A 47 11.96 -9.10 24.84
CA THR A 47 13.07 -8.45 25.54
C THR A 47 13.17 -6.97 25.12
N PHE A 48 13.78 -6.13 25.97
CA PHE A 48 14.06 -4.74 25.61
C PHE A 48 14.88 -4.62 24.32
N GLY A 49 15.81 -5.56 24.06
CA GLY A 49 16.56 -5.59 22.81
C GLY A 49 15.66 -5.64 21.57
N ASN A 50 14.65 -6.51 21.60
CA ASN A 50 13.71 -6.69 20.49
C ASN A 50 12.74 -5.51 20.31
N LEU A 51 12.41 -4.82 21.41
CA LEU A 51 11.51 -3.66 21.43
C LEU A 51 12.22 -2.31 21.35
N ARG A 52 13.56 -2.28 21.44
CA ARG A 52 14.36 -1.06 21.53
C ARG A 52 14.02 -0.06 20.43
N ARG A 53 13.88 -0.52 19.18
CA ARG A 53 13.57 0.34 18.04
C ARG A 53 12.17 0.96 18.17
N ALA A 54 11.16 0.14 18.48
CA ALA A 54 9.81 0.62 18.75
C ALA A 54 9.78 1.69 19.85
N SER A 55 10.44 1.46 20.99
CA SER A 55 10.48 2.42 22.09
C SER A 55 11.16 3.73 21.69
N ILE A 56 12.31 3.66 21.02
CA ILE A 56 13.05 4.86 20.59
C ILE A 56 12.25 5.67 19.58
N ASP A 57 11.64 5.02 18.58
CA ASP A 57 10.87 5.71 17.55
C ASP A 57 9.58 6.32 18.13
N PHE A 58 8.93 5.66 19.09
CA PHE A 58 7.76 6.19 19.81
C PHE A 58 8.12 7.40 20.69
N ILE A 59 9.21 7.33 21.45
CA ILE A 59 9.72 8.49 22.21
C ILE A 59 10.05 9.64 21.26
N ARG A 60 10.66 9.35 20.11
CA ARG A 60 10.95 10.37 19.09
C ARG A 60 9.68 11.04 18.60
N PHE A 61 8.64 10.27 18.30
CA PHE A 61 7.33 10.81 17.93
C PHE A 61 6.80 11.76 19.00
N LEU A 62 6.77 11.33 20.27
CA LEU A 62 6.29 12.17 21.37
C LEU A 62 7.07 13.48 21.52
N LEU A 63 8.40 13.42 21.46
CA LEU A 63 9.25 14.63 21.55
C LEU A 63 8.96 15.60 20.41
N VAL A 64 8.82 15.09 19.19
CA VAL A 64 8.48 15.94 18.03
C VAL A 64 7.08 16.52 18.16
N SER A 65 6.09 15.73 18.60
CA SER A 65 4.73 16.22 18.81
C SER A 65 4.67 17.32 19.86
N VAL A 66 5.38 17.16 20.99
CA VAL A 66 5.48 18.20 22.03
C VAL A 66 6.14 19.45 21.46
N PHE A 67 7.27 19.30 20.76
CA PHE A 67 7.97 20.40 20.13
C PHE A 67 7.06 21.17 19.15
N LEU A 68 6.38 20.48 18.23
CA LEU A 68 5.47 21.13 17.29
C LEU A 68 4.25 21.77 17.97
N ALA A 69 3.70 21.14 19.00
CA ALA A 69 2.62 21.71 19.79
C ALA A 69 3.08 22.99 20.49
N THR A 70 4.29 23.02 21.07
CA THR A 70 4.85 24.26 21.66
C THR A 70 5.03 25.35 20.61
N MET A 71 5.50 25.01 19.41
CA MET A 71 5.67 25.97 18.32
C MET A 71 4.33 26.60 17.88
N ILE A 72 3.26 25.81 17.86
CA ILE A 72 1.91 26.25 17.50
C ILE A 72 1.32 27.12 18.60
N LEU A 73 1.43 26.70 19.87
CA LEU A 73 0.88 27.44 21.01
C LEU A 73 1.63 28.77 21.25
N ALA A 74 2.94 28.79 21.01
CA ALA A 74 3.78 29.97 21.17
C ALA A 74 3.80 30.89 19.95
N ARG A 75 2.87 30.73 18.99
CA ARG A 75 2.92 31.37 17.67
C ARG A 75 3.14 32.89 17.68
N ASP A 76 2.38 33.59 18.52
CA ASP A 76 2.40 35.06 18.59
C ASP A 76 3.32 35.61 19.68
N THR A 77 4.00 34.73 20.41
CA THR A 77 4.98 35.14 21.42
C THR A 77 6.29 35.57 20.76
N GLU A 78 7.03 36.47 21.41
CA GLU A 78 8.40 36.80 20.98
C GLU A 78 9.40 35.65 21.18
N SER A 79 8.94 34.50 21.69
CA SER A 79 9.79 33.33 21.92
C SER A 79 10.50 32.88 20.64
N ILE A 80 11.70 32.34 20.82
CA ILE A 80 12.48 31.74 19.73
C ILE A 80 11.77 30.51 19.15
N LEU A 81 10.92 29.87 19.95
CA LEU A 81 10.03 28.77 19.55
C LEU A 81 8.74 29.26 18.87
N SER A 82 8.63 30.52 18.45
CA SER A 82 7.44 30.97 17.73
C SER A 82 7.40 30.44 16.29
N ALA A 83 6.26 29.90 15.88
CA ALA A 83 6.03 29.52 14.48
C ALA A 83 6.28 30.70 13.52
N LYS A 84 5.99 31.94 13.95
CA LYS A 84 6.20 33.16 13.16
C LYS A 84 7.68 33.41 12.78
N ARG A 85 8.64 33.03 13.63
CA ARG A 85 10.07 33.11 13.27
C ARG A 85 10.45 32.08 12.21
N PHE A 86 9.85 30.90 12.23
CA PHE A 86 10.06 29.90 11.16
C PHE A 86 9.41 30.35 9.85
N GLU A 87 8.26 31.04 9.92
CA GLU A 87 7.62 31.66 8.76
C GLU A 87 8.55 32.67 8.08
N THR A 88 9.22 33.54 8.85
CA THR A 88 10.19 34.50 8.28
C THR A 88 11.45 33.81 7.74
N MET A 89 11.96 32.78 8.43
CA MET A 89 13.14 32.04 7.96
C MET A 89 12.90 31.24 6.68
N LEU A 90 11.73 30.61 6.54
CA LEU A 90 11.36 29.83 5.35
C LEU A 90 10.62 30.65 4.30
N GLU A 91 10.27 31.88 4.66
CA GLU A 91 9.50 32.81 3.86
C GLU A 91 8.13 32.24 3.44
N ILE A 92 7.47 31.56 4.37
CA ILE A 92 6.18 30.89 4.18
C ILE A 92 5.19 31.48 5.18
N ASP A 93 3.96 31.75 4.75
CA ASP A 93 2.88 32.14 5.65
C ASP A 93 2.23 30.90 6.29
N ARG A 94 1.76 30.98 7.54
CA ARG A 94 0.94 29.93 8.17
C ARG A 94 1.61 28.54 8.23
N ILE A 95 2.87 28.50 8.67
CA ILE A 95 3.59 27.22 8.86
C ILE A 95 2.94 26.35 9.95
N ASP A 96 2.19 26.98 10.86
CA ASP A 96 1.36 26.32 11.88
C ASP A 96 0.43 25.25 11.28
N LEU A 97 -0.13 25.50 10.09
CA LEU A 97 -0.97 24.54 9.38
C LEU A 97 -0.19 23.29 8.92
N LEU A 98 1.07 23.44 8.52
CA LEU A 98 1.92 22.31 8.13
C LEU A 98 2.34 21.49 9.34
N PHE A 99 2.60 22.14 10.47
CA PHE A 99 2.88 21.45 11.73
C PHE A 99 1.66 20.65 12.20
N LEU A 100 0.46 21.22 12.14
CA LEU A 100 -0.80 20.52 12.43
C LEU A 100 -1.02 19.33 11.49
N LEU A 101 -0.81 19.53 10.18
CA LEU A 101 -0.91 18.45 9.20
C LEU A 101 0.07 17.31 9.54
N TYR A 102 1.32 17.63 9.81
CA TYR A 102 2.33 16.63 10.16
C TYR A 102 1.97 15.88 11.45
N MET A 103 1.48 16.58 12.49
CA MET A 103 1.04 15.92 13.72
C MET A 103 -0.12 14.97 13.46
N ALA A 104 -1.11 15.37 12.65
CA ALA A 104 -2.22 14.51 12.27
C ALA A 104 -1.75 13.27 11.48
N VAL A 105 -0.87 13.46 10.50
CA VAL A 105 -0.28 12.38 9.69
C VAL A 105 0.50 11.41 10.57
N SER A 106 1.38 11.92 11.42
CA SER A 106 2.23 11.10 12.30
C SER A 106 1.37 10.34 13.31
N SER A 107 0.35 10.97 13.89
CA SER A 107 -0.57 10.30 14.83
C SER A 107 -1.32 9.14 14.18
N LEU A 108 -1.76 9.29 12.93
CA LEU A 108 -2.41 8.21 12.18
C LEU A 108 -1.47 7.07 11.85
N LEU A 109 -0.20 7.37 11.55
CA LEU A 109 0.82 6.35 11.31
C LEU A 109 1.21 5.61 12.58
N GLU A 110 1.30 6.30 13.72
CA GLU A 110 1.52 5.67 15.03
C GLU A 110 0.32 4.82 15.45
N TYR A 111 -0.91 5.27 15.22
CA TYR A 111 -2.10 4.43 15.42
C TYR A 111 -2.02 3.12 14.62
N LEU A 112 -1.63 3.20 13.35
CA LEU A 112 -1.46 2.04 12.49
C LEU A 112 -0.34 1.11 12.98
N TRP A 113 0.77 1.69 13.46
CA TRP A 113 1.83 0.93 14.11
C TRP A 113 1.31 0.19 15.35
N ILE A 114 0.65 0.89 16.28
CA ILE A 114 0.08 0.28 17.51
C ILE A 114 -0.86 -0.87 17.16
N TYR A 115 -1.75 -0.66 16.19
CA TYR A 115 -2.66 -1.69 15.71
C TYR A 115 -1.91 -2.93 15.20
N THR A 116 -0.92 -2.76 14.32
CA THR A 116 -0.15 -3.89 13.79
C THR A 116 0.76 -4.55 14.82
N PHE A 117 1.32 -3.76 15.74
CA PHE A 117 2.10 -4.25 16.85
C PHE A 117 1.24 -5.15 17.75
N TRP A 118 0.02 -4.71 18.07
CA TRP A 118 -0.95 -5.50 18.82
C TRP A 118 -1.33 -6.81 18.14
N GLU A 119 -1.62 -6.80 16.83
CA GLU A 119 -1.89 -8.02 16.06
C GLU A 119 -0.72 -9.03 16.16
N ILE A 120 0.52 -8.53 16.20
CA ILE A 120 1.70 -9.38 16.31
C ILE A 120 1.86 -9.92 17.72
N LEU A 121 1.60 -9.11 18.76
CA LEU A 121 1.61 -9.56 20.15
C LEU A 121 0.63 -10.71 20.40
N VAL A 122 -0.56 -10.65 19.79
CA VAL A 122 -1.61 -11.67 19.93
C VAL A 122 -1.42 -12.84 18.95
N TYR A 123 -0.42 -12.77 18.06
CA TYR A 123 -0.17 -13.74 17.00
C TYR A 123 -1.34 -13.91 16.01
N ASP A 124 -2.08 -12.84 15.74
CA ASP A 124 -3.22 -12.78 14.82
C ASP A 124 -2.97 -11.85 13.62
N SER A 125 -1.70 -11.55 13.33
CA SER A 125 -1.30 -10.74 12.18
C SER A 125 -1.44 -11.52 10.87
N ALA A 126 -2.54 -11.24 10.14
CA ALA A 126 -2.79 -11.82 8.83
C ALA A 126 -1.67 -11.48 7.81
N TYR A 127 -1.01 -10.32 7.96
CA TYR A 127 0.18 -9.96 7.18
C TYR A 127 1.34 -10.94 7.41
N ASN A 128 1.71 -11.21 8.67
CA ASN A 128 2.80 -12.15 8.97
C ASN A 128 2.47 -13.55 8.45
N GLU A 129 1.21 -13.97 8.59
CA GLU A 129 0.78 -15.26 8.07
C GLU A 129 0.79 -15.31 6.53
N PHE A 130 0.43 -14.22 5.85
CA PHE A 130 0.56 -14.10 4.39
C PHE A 130 2.03 -14.18 3.96
N ILE A 131 2.90 -13.41 4.59
CA ILE A 131 4.35 -13.43 4.34
C ILE A 131 4.91 -14.82 4.60
N ALA A 132 4.50 -15.50 5.67
CA ALA A 132 4.88 -16.86 6.02
C ALA A 132 4.59 -17.90 4.94
N ILE A 133 3.51 -17.72 4.18
CA ILE A 133 3.18 -18.56 3.02
C ILE A 133 4.11 -18.21 1.85
N GLN A 134 4.30 -16.90 1.57
CA GLN A 134 5.12 -16.48 0.43
C GLN A 134 6.64 -16.67 0.66
N TYR A 135 7.08 -16.75 1.91
CA TYR A 135 8.48 -16.98 2.29
C TYR A 135 9.02 -18.31 1.76
N LYS A 136 8.13 -19.29 1.55
CA LYS A 136 8.43 -20.61 0.99
C LYS A 136 7.77 -20.81 -0.39
N PHE A 137 7.54 -19.71 -1.12
CA PHE A 137 6.88 -19.76 -2.42
C PHE A 137 7.72 -20.54 -3.42
N ASP A 138 7.09 -21.52 -4.07
CA ASP A 138 7.68 -22.27 -5.18
C ASP A 138 7.51 -21.50 -6.49
N ASP A 139 8.63 -21.02 -7.02
CA ASP A 139 8.71 -20.29 -8.28
C ASP A 139 8.19 -21.10 -9.48
N SER A 140 8.15 -22.44 -9.41
CA SER A 140 7.61 -23.30 -10.46
C SER A 140 6.12 -23.07 -10.73
N LYS A 141 5.40 -22.49 -9.75
CA LYS A 141 3.99 -22.12 -9.87
C LYS A 141 3.75 -20.93 -10.80
N LEU A 142 4.79 -20.21 -11.21
CA LEU A 142 4.72 -19.08 -12.13
C LEU A 142 5.34 -19.45 -13.47
N GLU A 143 4.71 -19.02 -14.57
CA GLU A 143 5.35 -19.05 -15.88
C GLU A 143 6.66 -18.22 -15.86
N SER A 144 7.69 -18.72 -16.55
CA SER A 144 9.03 -18.11 -16.57
C SER A 144 9.02 -16.63 -16.98
N ASN A 145 8.22 -16.26 -17.98
CA ASN A 145 8.03 -14.88 -18.41
C ASN A 145 7.45 -13.99 -17.30
N ASN A 146 6.45 -14.49 -16.60
CA ASN A 146 5.76 -13.77 -15.53
C ASN A 146 6.65 -13.62 -14.28
N LYS A 147 7.43 -14.66 -13.94
CA LYS A 147 8.49 -14.57 -12.91
C LYS A 147 9.50 -13.48 -13.26
N ARG A 148 10.04 -13.50 -14.49
CA ARG A 148 11.01 -12.49 -14.96
C ARG A 148 10.43 -11.08 -14.90
N LEU A 149 9.18 -10.90 -15.30
CA LEU A 149 8.48 -9.61 -15.23
C LEU A 149 8.36 -9.10 -13.79
N LEU A 150 7.99 -9.95 -12.84
CA LEU A 150 7.87 -9.59 -11.42
C LEU A 150 9.22 -9.19 -10.82
N LEU A 151 10.27 -9.99 -11.08
CA LEU A 151 11.61 -9.68 -10.59
C LEU A 151 12.16 -8.38 -11.19
N LYS A 152 12.00 -8.18 -12.51
CA LYS A 152 12.38 -6.93 -13.17
C LYS A 152 11.62 -5.74 -12.59
N TYR A 153 10.32 -5.90 -12.36
CA TYR A 153 9.50 -4.86 -11.75
C TYR A 153 9.98 -4.52 -10.33
N PHE A 154 10.24 -5.52 -9.49
CA PHE A 154 10.79 -5.32 -8.15
C PHE A 154 12.09 -4.51 -8.19
N ILE A 155 13.04 -4.90 -9.05
CA ILE A 155 14.35 -4.25 -9.15
C ILE A 155 14.19 -2.79 -9.60
N ILE A 156 13.43 -2.54 -10.66
CA ILE A 156 13.25 -1.19 -11.21
C ILE A 156 12.50 -0.30 -10.20
N ARG A 157 11.39 -0.80 -9.65
CA ARG A 157 10.56 -0.03 -8.72
C ARG A 157 11.27 0.21 -7.39
N GLY A 158 11.99 -0.77 -6.87
CA GLY A 158 12.83 -0.64 -5.68
C GLY A 158 13.94 0.40 -5.88
N TYR A 159 14.58 0.43 -7.06
CA TYR A 159 15.56 1.46 -7.40
C TYR A 159 14.94 2.86 -7.44
N LEU A 160 13.80 3.02 -8.11
CA LEU A 160 13.08 4.30 -8.18
C LEU A 160 12.66 4.80 -6.79
N MET A 161 12.12 3.91 -5.96
CA MET A 161 11.73 4.25 -4.58
C MET A 161 12.94 4.60 -3.71
N GLY A 162 14.05 3.89 -3.88
CA GLY A 162 15.30 4.20 -3.18
C GLY A 162 15.86 5.57 -3.56
N ILE A 163 15.80 5.96 -4.85
CA ILE A 163 16.17 7.31 -5.30
C ILE A 163 15.24 8.35 -4.69
N ALA A 164 13.92 8.15 -4.80
CA ALA A 164 12.94 9.08 -4.25
C ALA A 164 13.18 9.31 -2.75
N TYR A 165 13.32 8.23 -1.97
CA TYR A 165 13.66 8.32 -0.55
C TYR A 165 14.95 9.10 -0.28
N LYS A 166 16.01 8.87 -1.07
CA LYS A 166 17.28 9.62 -0.92
C LYS A 166 17.13 11.10 -1.23
N ILE A 167 16.36 11.46 -2.25
CA ILE A 167 16.06 12.86 -2.58
C ILE A 167 15.35 13.51 -1.39
N TYR A 168 14.37 12.84 -0.78
CA TYR A 168 13.68 13.33 0.41
C TYR A 168 14.63 13.48 1.59
N ALA A 169 15.52 12.50 1.82
CA ALA A 169 16.50 12.56 2.89
C ALA A 169 17.48 13.73 2.71
N LEU A 170 18.04 13.90 1.51
CA LEU A 170 18.90 15.03 1.18
C LEU A 170 18.16 16.36 1.33
N PHE A 171 16.90 16.42 0.93
CA PHE A 171 16.07 17.60 1.10
C PHE A 171 15.90 17.98 2.58
N PHE A 172 15.46 17.06 3.43
CA PHE A 172 15.27 17.36 4.86
C PHE A 172 16.59 17.72 5.56
N MET A 173 17.70 17.08 5.17
CA MET A 173 19.03 17.46 5.67
C MET A 173 19.47 18.84 5.17
N GLY A 174 19.17 19.21 3.92
CA GLY A 174 19.43 20.55 3.39
C GLY A 174 18.57 21.62 4.05
N LEU A 175 17.31 21.31 4.34
CA LEU A 175 16.42 22.19 5.12
C LEU A 175 16.98 22.40 6.53
N PHE A 176 17.49 21.33 7.15
CA PHE A 176 18.17 21.39 8.44
C PHE A 176 19.37 22.35 8.40
N THR A 177 20.25 22.20 7.41
CA THR A 177 21.47 23.02 7.33
C THR A 177 21.16 24.50 7.06
N ILE A 178 20.21 24.80 6.15
CA ILE A 178 19.80 26.18 5.85
C ILE A 178 19.24 26.85 7.10
N LEU A 179 18.32 26.19 7.80
CA LEU A 179 17.71 26.75 9.01
C LEU A 179 18.71 26.86 10.16
N SER A 180 19.60 25.88 10.32
CA SER A 180 20.68 25.96 11.31
C SER A 180 21.60 27.13 11.05
N HIS A 181 21.95 27.39 9.79
CA HIS A 181 22.76 28.54 9.40
C HIS A 181 22.06 29.87 9.69
N LYS A 182 20.78 30.00 9.30
CA LYS A 182 19.99 31.20 9.61
C LYS A 182 19.86 31.42 11.12
N HIS A 183 19.67 30.35 11.90
CA HIS A 183 19.55 30.46 13.35
C HIS A 183 20.90 30.80 14.02
N TYR A 184 22.00 30.24 13.53
CA TYR A 184 23.34 30.60 13.97
C TYR A 184 23.69 32.07 13.65
N ALA A 185 23.26 32.60 12.49
CA ALA A 185 23.44 34.01 12.18
C ALA A 185 22.74 34.94 13.19
N LEU A 186 21.57 34.54 13.71
CA LEU A 186 20.88 35.28 14.78
C LEU A 186 21.62 35.23 16.12
N TYR A 187 22.33 34.13 16.38
CA TYR A 187 23.20 34.02 17.56
C TYR A 187 24.40 34.96 17.45
N VAL A 188 25.03 35.05 16.27
CA VAL A 188 26.17 35.95 16.03
C VAL A 188 25.77 37.43 16.14
N THR A 189 24.52 37.78 15.85
CA THR A 189 23.99 39.14 16.00
C THR A 189 23.42 39.43 17.39
N ASP A 190 23.69 38.58 18.38
CA ASP A 190 23.22 38.68 19.78
C ASP A 190 21.69 38.75 19.94
N GLN A 191 20.92 38.27 18.95
CA GLN A 191 19.45 38.23 19.02
C GLN A 191 18.91 36.99 19.73
N VAL A 192 19.76 35.99 19.96
CA VAL A 192 19.42 34.68 20.51
C VAL A 192 20.55 34.22 21.43
N THR A 193 20.24 33.66 22.60
CA THR A 193 21.26 33.12 23.50
C THR A 193 21.77 31.75 23.04
N LEU A 194 22.91 31.31 23.57
CA LEU A 194 23.43 29.95 23.29
C LEU A 194 22.42 28.86 23.72
N LEU A 195 21.75 29.07 24.87
CA LEU A 195 20.75 28.13 25.38
C LEU A 195 19.59 28.00 24.40
N ASP A 196 19.11 29.12 23.88
CA ASP A 196 18.03 29.16 22.90
C ASP A 196 18.41 28.44 21.60
N LEU A 197 19.62 28.71 21.09
CA LEU A 197 20.18 28.05 19.91
C LEU A 197 20.15 26.52 20.07
N VAL A 198 20.67 26.02 21.19
CA VAL A 198 20.71 24.57 21.47
C VAL A 198 19.30 24.00 21.66
N SER A 199 18.42 24.74 22.35
CA SER A 199 17.04 24.31 22.63
C SER A 199 16.19 24.15 21.37
N VAL A 200 16.49 24.88 20.29
CA VAL A 200 15.77 24.78 19.01
C VAL A 200 16.45 23.79 18.07
N LEU A 201 17.78 23.82 17.97
CA LEU A 201 18.51 22.97 17.02
C LEU A 201 18.34 21.47 17.31
N ILE A 202 18.33 21.06 18.59
CA ILE A 202 18.21 19.64 18.94
C ILE A 202 16.83 19.08 18.56
N PRO A 203 15.69 19.64 19.01
CA PRO A 203 14.37 19.16 18.59
C PRO A 203 14.17 19.27 17.08
N PHE A 204 14.73 20.30 16.45
CA PHE A 204 14.62 20.47 15.01
C PHE A 204 15.38 19.39 14.23
N PHE A 205 16.58 19.00 14.68
CA PHE A 205 17.30 17.85 14.13
C PHE A 205 16.49 16.56 14.28
N ILE A 206 15.89 16.36 15.47
CA ILE A 206 15.03 15.20 15.75
C ILE A 206 13.80 15.19 14.82
N LEU A 207 13.16 16.34 14.58
CA LEU A 207 12.05 16.51 13.64
C LEU A 207 12.47 16.13 12.21
N MET A 208 13.61 16.64 11.74
CA MET A 208 14.12 16.34 10.39
C MET A 208 14.42 14.84 10.24
N TYR A 209 15.05 14.23 11.25
CA TYR A 209 15.27 12.79 11.25
C TYR A 209 13.96 11.99 11.26
N HIS A 210 12.96 12.42 12.02
CA HIS A 210 11.64 11.78 12.05
C HIS A 210 10.92 11.91 10.71
N LEU A 211 10.98 13.06 10.03
CA LEU A 211 10.43 13.25 8.68
C LEU A 211 11.08 12.29 7.66
N ILE A 212 12.39 12.12 7.73
CA ILE A 212 13.11 11.14 6.90
C ILE A 212 12.58 9.73 7.19
N PHE A 213 12.46 9.36 8.47
CA PHE A 213 11.94 8.05 8.87
C PHE A 213 10.51 7.80 8.37
N VAL A 214 9.58 8.74 8.57
CA VAL A 214 8.18 8.66 8.13
C VAL A 214 8.09 8.53 6.61
N SER A 215 8.89 9.31 5.86
CA SER A 215 8.92 9.18 4.40
C SER A 215 9.39 7.78 3.96
N GLY A 216 10.41 7.24 4.63
CA GLY A 216 10.88 5.87 4.40
C GLY A 216 9.81 4.81 4.69
N GLN A 217 9.08 4.95 5.79
CA GLN A 217 7.96 4.06 6.14
C GLN A 217 6.87 4.10 5.06
N MET A 218 6.48 5.28 4.59
CA MET A 218 5.45 5.43 3.55
C MET A 218 5.88 4.81 2.21
N PHE A 219 7.10 5.07 1.76
CA PHE A 219 7.62 4.48 0.51
C PHE A 219 7.72 2.96 0.60
N LEU A 220 8.18 2.43 1.74
CA LEU A 220 8.28 0.99 1.95
C LEU A 220 6.90 0.33 1.90
N VAL A 221 5.95 0.84 2.69
CA VAL A 221 4.61 0.27 2.80
C VAL A 221 3.95 0.27 1.42
N MET A 222 4.00 1.39 0.69
CA MET A 222 3.46 1.46 -0.67
C MET A 222 4.15 0.47 -1.61
N PHE A 223 5.47 0.36 -1.58
CA PHE A 223 6.21 -0.58 -2.42
C PHE A 223 5.85 -2.05 -2.13
N CYS A 224 5.75 -2.42 -0.85
CA CYS A 224 5.33 -3.75 -0.43
C CYS A 224 3.91 -4.09 -0.89
N PHE A 225 2.97 -3.14 -0.75
CA PHE A 225 1.60 -3.30 -1.25
C PHE A 225 1.57 -3.44 -2.76
N GLU A 226 2.17 -2.51 -3.50
CA GLU A 226 2.20 -2.52 -4.97
C GLU A 226 2.71 -3.87 -5.52
N PHE A 227 3.83 -4.37 -5.00
CA PHE A 227 4.37 -5.65 -5.46
C PHE A 227 3.46 -6.82 -5.07
N SER A 228 2.98 -6.88 -3.83
CA SER A 228 2.13 -7.99 -3.36
C SER A 228 0.83 -8.08 -4.16
N ILE A 229 0.20 -6.93 -4.43
CA ILE A 229 -0.98 -6.81 -5.28
C ILE A 229 -0.65 -7.25 -6.71
N ARG A 230 0.48 -6.82 -7.27
CA ARG A 230 0.89 -7.19 -8.63
C ARG A 230 1.22 -8.68 -8.76
N PHE A 231 1.86 -9.26 -7.75
CA PHE A 231 2.12 -10.70 -7.65
C PHE A 231 0.81 -11.49 -7.64
N LEU A 232 -0.13 -11.14 -6.76
CA LEU A 232 -1.45 -11.77 -6.71
C LEU A 232 -2.23 -11.60 -8.02
N ARG A 233 -2.10 -10.42 -8.67
CA ARG A 233 -2.74 -10.11 -9.94
C ARG A 233 -2.22 -11.02 -11.05
N ILE A 234 -0.91 -11.21 -11.15
CA ILE A 234 -0.30 -12.07 -12.17
C ILE A 234 -0.72 -13.53 -11.96
N ARG A 235 -0.71 -14.03 -10.72
CA ARG A 235 -1.21 -15.38 -10.41
C ARG A 235 -2.68 -15.54 -10.80
N PHE A 236 -3.50 -14.54 -10.49
CA PHE A 236 -4.92 -14.55 -10.86
C PHE A 236 -5.11 -14.55 -12.39
N GLN A 237 -4.34 -13.72 -13.11
CA GLN A 237 -4.39 -13.66 -14.57
C GLN A 237 -3.96 -14.97 -15.24
N GLN A 238 -2.87 -15.60 -14.76
CA GLN A 238 -2.42 -16.90 -15.26
C GLN A 238 -3.49 -17.99 -15.05
N LEU A 239 -4.14 -17.97 -13.89
CA LEU A 239 -5.22 -18.91 -13.61
C LEU A 239 -6.39 -18.69 -14.59
N CYS A 240 -6.80 -17.43 -14.79
CA CYS A 240 -7.86 -17.09 -15.73
C CYS A 240 -7.50 -17.46 -17.18
N SER A 241 -6.27 -17.19 -17.65
CA SER A 241 -5.85 -17.49 -19.02
C SER A 241 -5.81 -19.00 -19.28
N SER A 242 -5.25 -19.77 -18.35
CA SER A 242 -5.21 -21.24 -18.42
C SER A 242 -6.61 -21.83 -18.56
N ALA A 243 -7.57 -21.28 -17.82
CA ALA A 243 -8.93 -21.76 -17.87
C ALA A 243 -9.67 -21.31 -19.13
N THR A 244 -9.48 -20.08 -19.62
CA THR A 244 -10.05 -19.65 -20.92
C THR A 244 -9.67 -20.60 -22.06
N ILE A 245 -8.42 -21.08 -22.09
CA ILE A 245 -7.97 -22.08 -23.07
C ILE A 245 -8.73 -23.40 -22.94
N GLN A 246 -8.96 -23.88 -21.72
CA GLN A 246 -9.69 -25.12 -21.48
C GLN A 246 -11.18 -24.99 -21.80
N ILE A 247 -11.76 -23.83 -21.50
CA ILE A 247 -13.16 -23.50 -21.75
C ILE A 247 -13.45 -23.43 -23.24
N ASN A 248 -12.56 -22.80 -24.03
CA ASN A 248 -12.69 -22.75 -25.49
C ASN A 248 -12.66 -24.14 -26.14
N ARG A 249 -12.08 -25.13 -25.46
CA ARG A 249 -12.07 -26.54 -25.90
C ARG A 249 -13.32 -27.32 -25.47
N LEU A 250 -14.34 -26.67 -24.89
CA LEU A 250 -15.56 -27.28 -24.33
C LEU A 250 -15.25 -28.40 -23.31
N ASN A 251 -14.10 -28.34 -22.65
CA ASN A 251 -13.76 -29.29 -21.61
C ASN A 251 -14.44 -28.90 -20.29
N PRO A 252 -14.85 -29.89 -19.47
CA PRO A 252 -15.38 -29.60 -18.15
C PRO A 252 -14.35 -28.84 -17.31
N LEU A 253 -14.81 -27.91 -16.47
CA LEU A 253 -13.95 -27.16 -15.56
C LEU A 253 -13.18 -28.16 -14.68
N PRO A 254 -11.83 -28.18 -14.71
CA PRO A 254 -11.08 -29.14 -13.93
C PRO A 254 -11.17 -28.80 -12.43
N THR A 255 -11.28 -29.82 -11.58
CA THR A 255 -11.18 -29.67 -10.11
C THR A 255 -9.88 -28.97 -9.68
N ARG A 256 -8.80 -29.16 -10.45
CA ARG A 256 -7.52 -28.44 -10.26
C ARG A 256 -7.68 -26.93 -10.38
N PHE A 257 -8.51 -26.44 -11.31
CA PHE A 257 -8.78 -25.01 -11.47
C PHE A 257 -9.45 -24.44 -10.22
N MET A 258 -10.52 -25.08 -9.74
CA MET A 258 -11.23 -24.64 -8.53
C MET A 258 -10.31 -24.57 -7.33
N ARG A 259 -9.48 -25.60 -7.13
CA ARG A 259 -8.48 -25.63 -6.04
C ARG A 259 -7.52 -24.45 -6.12
N MET A 260 -6.98 -24.17 -7.30
CA MET A 260 -6.06 -23.04 -7.50
C MET A 260 -6.77 -21.69 -7.32
N TYR A 261 -8.03 -21.57 -7.74
CA TYR A 261 -8.84 -20.39 -7.49
C TYR A 261 -9.03 -20.14 -5.99
N TYR A 262 -9.42 -21.18 -5.23
CA TYR A 262 -9.57 -21.09 -3.79
C TYR A 262 -8.26 -20.75 -3.08
N GLU A 263 -7.12 -21.29 -3.53
CA GLU A 263 -5.80 -20.92 -2.99
C GLU A 263 -5.50 -19.43 -3.21
N ILE A 264 -5.74 -18.89 -4.41
CA ILE A 264 -5.53 -17.47 -4.70
C ILE A 264 -6.51 -16.61 -3.91
N TYR A 265 -7.78 -17.01 -3.84
CA TYR A 265 -8.81 -16.34 -3.05
C TYR A 265 -8.42 -16.25 -1.58
N ALA A 266 -8.02 -17.37 -0.96
CA ALA A 266 -7.59 -17.42 0.43
C ALA A 266 -6.38 -16.50 0.68
N ASN A 267 -5.41 -16.48 -0.23
CA ASN A 267 -4.27 -15.57 -0.15
C ASN A 267 -4.69 -14.09 -0.24
N ILE A 268 -5.61 -13.74 -1.14
CA ILE A 268 -6.14 -12.38 -1.27
C ILE A 268 -6.93 -11.98 -0.03
N ALA A 269 -7.85 -12.82 0.44
CA ALA A 269 -8.68 -12.55 1.61
C ALA A 269 -7.81 -12.33 2.87
N LYS A 270 -6.80 -13.18 3.05
CA LYS A 270 -5.84 -13.08 4.14
C LYS A 270 -5.00 -11.82 4.07
N PHE A 271 -4.50 -11.48 2.89
CA PHE A 271 -3.77 -10.22 2.71
C PHE A 271 -4.69 -9.00 2.91
N ASN A 272 -5.94 -9.08 2.47
CA ASN A 272 -6.94 -8.02 2.67
C ASN A 272 -7.26 -7.77 4.14
N GLN A 273 -7.27 -8.79 4.99
CA GLN A 273 -7.56 -8.64 6.42
C GLN A 273 -6.65 -7.61 7.09
N SER A 274 -5.35 -7.60 6.76
CA SER A 274 -4.44 -6.53 7.20
C SER A 274 -4.50 -5.30 6.27
N ALA A 275 -4.51 -5.49 4.94
CA ALA A 275 -4.44 -4.39 3.98
C ALA A 275 -5.61 -3.40 4.07
N GLN A 276 -6.81 -3.85 4.47
CA GLN A 276 -7.99 -3.00 4.53
C GLN A 276 -7.82 -1.80 5.46
N ASN A 277 -7.16 -1.98 6.60
CA ASN A 277 -6.90 -0.90 7.55
C ASN A 277 -5.85 0.07 7.00
N TYR A 278 -4.85 -0.46 6.30
CA TYR A 278 -3.89 0.38 5.58
C TYR A 278 -4.58 1.23 4.52
N PHE A 279 -5.45 0.66 3.68
CA PHE A 279 -6.18 1.43 2.67
C PHE A 279 -7.03 2.53 3.27
N PHE A 280 -7.71 2.23 4.38
CA PHE A 280 -8.48 3.22 5.13
C PHE A 280 -7.60 4.36 5.65
N VAL A 281 -6.49 4.05 6.32
CA VAL A 281 -5.59 5.08 6.85
C VAL A 281 -4.95 5.88 5.72
N THR A 282 -4.50 5.25 4.63
CA THR A 282 -3.92 5.97 3.49
C THR A 282 -4.92 6.88 2.79
N GLU A 283 -6.19 6.47 2.71
CA GLU A 283 -7.25 7.31 2.15
C GLU A 283 -7.48 8.52 3.05
N LEU A 284 -7.65 8.29 4.36
CA LEU A 284 -7.83 9.35 5.35
C LEU A 284 -6.65 10.36 5.32
N LEU A 285 -5.43 9.84 5.31
CA LEU A 285 -4.21 10.65 5.19
C LEU A 285 -4.21 11.50 3.91
N SER A 286 -4.60 10.92 2.77
CA SER A 286 -4.67 11.66 1.50
C SER A 286 -5.70 12.80 1.55
N LYS A 287 -6.85 12.59 2.21
CA LYS A 287 -7.93 13.59 2.35
C LYS A 287 -7.54 14.70 3.31
N ILE A 288 -6.98 14.35 4.47
CA ILE A 288 -6.44 15.32 5.43
C ILE A 288 -5.38 16.17 4.74
N ASN A 289 -4.45 15.54 4.03
CA ASN A 289 -3.41 16.24 3.28
C ASN A 289 -4.01 17.27 2.30
N MET A 290 -4.97 16.86 1.47
CA MET A 290 -5.63 17.79 0.54
C MET A 290 -6.32 18.96 1.25
N ILE A 291 -7.08 18.71 2.32
CA ILE A 291 -7.79 19.77 3.05
C ILE A 291 -6.81 20.78 3.62
N PHE A 292 -5.77 20.32 4.32
CA PHE A 292 -4.76 21.20 4.91
C PHE A 292 -4.01 21.99 3.86
N LEU A 293 -3.64 21.38 2.73
CA LEU A 293 -2.97 22.08 1.64
C LEU A 293 -3.89 23.12 1.00
N THR A 294 -5.15 22.79 0.72
CA THR A 294 -6.09 23.77 0.18
C THR A 294 -6.21 24.99 1.09
N VAL A 295 -6.21 24.80 2.42
CA VAL A 295 -6.24 25.89 3.41
C VAL A 295 -4.89 26.62 3.54
N PHE A 296 -3.77 25.91 3.44
CA PHE A 296 -2.42 26.47 3.51
C PHE A 296 -2.09 27.35 2.31
N TYR A 297 -2.23 26.85 1.07
CA TYR A 297 -1.98 27.63 -0.15
C TYR A 297 -2.95 28.78 -0.31
N SER A 298 -4.15 28.60 0.21
CA SER A 298 -5.17 29.64 0.37
C SER A 298 -4.68 30.89 1.09
N LYS A 299 -3.80 30.71 2.08
CA LYS A 299 -3.26 31.77 2.94
C LYS A 299 -1.90 32.28 2.49
N GLN A 300 -1.28 31.67 1.48
CA GLN A 300 -0.04 32.20 0.92
C GLN A 300 -0.32 33.50 0.15
N THR A 301 0.55 34.47 0.38
CA THR A 301 0.61 35.72 -0.38
C THR A 301 1.44 35.56 -1.65
N GLN A 302 2.54 34.80 -1.60
CA GLN A 302 3.41 34.51 -2.75
C GLN A 302 3.85 33.03 -2.74
N LEU A 303 3.97 32.42 -3.93
CA LEU A 303 4.47 31.05 -4.08
C LEU A 303 6.00 31.05 -4.19
N LYS A 304 6.68 30.70 -3.10
CA LYS A 304 8.14 30.55 -3.06
C LYS A 304 8.57 29.12 -3.33
N SER A 305 9.87 28.91 -3.56
CA SER A 305 10.46 27.59 -3.87
C SER A 305 10.12 26.53 -2.80
N SER A 306 10.13 26.91 -1.52
CA SER A 306 9.75 26.04 -0.40
C SER A 306 8.29 25.59 -0.48
N SER A 307 7.38 26.47 -0.91
CA SER A 307 5.97 26.15 -1.18
C SER A 307 5.82 25.18 -2.35
N PHE A 308 6.58 25.30 -3.45
CA PHE A 308 6.50 24.33 -4.55
C PHE A 308 6.90 22.91 -4.12
N LEU A 309 7.82 22.80 -3.19
CA LEU A 309 8.27 21.49 -2.72
C LEU A 309 7.23 20.80 -1.83
N ILE A 310 6.57 21.53 -0.95
CA ILE A 310 5.44 21.01 -0.16
C ILE A 310 4.34 20.47 -1.09
N LEU A 311 4.08 21.18 -2.20
CA LEU A 311 3.12 20.75 -3.21
C LEU A 311 3.57 19.45 -3.86
N TYR A 312 4.83 19.35 -4.27
CA TYR A 312 5.40 18.15 -4.87
C TYR A 312 5.25 16.92 -3.96
N ILE A 313 5.62 17.04 -2.68
CA ILE A 313 5.48 15.94 -1.69
C ILE A 313 4.03 15.49 -1.60
N SER A 314 3.13 16.44 -1.58
CA SER A 314 1.70 16.20 -1.41
C SER A 314 1.05 15.55 -2.62
N VAL A 315 1.37 16.02 -3.82
CA VAL A 315 0.90 15.42 -5.07
C VAL A 315 1.43 13.99 -5.18
N GLN A 316 2.69 13.76 -4.82
CA GLN A 316 3.27 12.41 -4.83
C GLN A 316 2.47 11.44 -3.94
N MET A 317 2.06 11.89 -2.74
CA MET A 317 1.24 11.09 -1.82
C MET A 317 -0.13 10.74 -2.42
N ILE A 318 -0.80 11.70 -3.06
CA ILE A 318 -2.11 11.50 -3.70
C ILE A 318 -1.99 10.56 -4.90
N VAL A 319 -0.98 10.77 -5.75
CA VAL A 319 -0.72 9.93 -6.93
C VAL A 319 -0.42 8.50 -6.49
N ASN A 320 0.45 8.29 -5.50
CA ASN A 320 0.76 6.96 -4.98
C ASN A 320 -0.48 6.24 -4.45
N THR A 321 -1.31 6.92 -3.67
CA THR A 321 -2.58 6.35 -3.15
C THR A 321 -3.48 5.96 -4.31
N THR A 322 -3.69 6.86 -5.26
CA THR A 322 -4.52 6.63 -6.46
C THR A 322 -4.02 5.44 -7.28
N LEU A 323 -2.71 5.31 -7.49
CA LEU A 323 -2.09 4.19 -8.21
C LEU A 323 -2.37 2.86 -7.52
N VAL A 324 -2.23 2.80 -6.19
CA VAL A 324 -2.50 1.58 -5.43
C VAL A 324 -3.97 1.19 -5.55
N TYR A 325 -4.90 2.14 -5.39
CA TYR A 325 -6.34 1.90 -5.57
C TYR A 325 -6.67 1.39 -6.98
N HIS A 326 -6.04 1.94 -8.02
CA HIS A 326 -6.18 1.47 -9.39
C HIS A 326 -5.73 0.00 -9.54
N MET A 327 -4.60 -0.39 -8.94
CA MET A 327 -4.11 -1.77 -9.03
C MET A 327 -5.05 -2.76 -8.33
N VAL A 328 -5.57 -2.35 -7.17
CA VAL A 328 -6.48 -3.15 -6.33
C VAL A 328 -7.83 -3.36 -7.01
N SER A 329 -8.37 -2.33 -7.65
CA SER A 329 -9.70 -2.37 -8.27
C SER A 329 -9.82 -3.42 -9.38
N PHE A 330 -8.68 -3.89 -9.90
CA PHE A 330 -8.60 -4.94 -10.91
C PHE A 330 -9.29 -6.25 -10.50
N PHE A 331 -9.12 -6.69 -9.25
CA PHE A 331 -9.54 -8.03 -8.82
C PHE A 331 -11.05 -8.23 -8.89
N ALA A 332 -11.81 -7.33 -8.27
CA ALA A 332 -13.27 -7.41 -8.24
C ALA A 332 -13.86 -7.40 -9.66
N THR A 333 -13.40 -6.47 -10.51
CA THR A 333 -13.87 -6.31 -11.88
C THR A 333 -13.53 -7.53 -12.74
N LYS A 334 -12.29 -8.05 -12.65
CA LYS A 334 -11.88 -9.20 -13.46
C LYS A 334 -12.50 -10.50 -12.98
N ASN A 335 -12.71 -10.67 -11.68
CA ASN A 335 -13.44 -11.82 -11.17
C ASN A 335 -14.87 -11.88 -11.73
N LEU A 336 -15.58 -10.74 -11.73
CA LEU A 336 -16.93 -10.67 -12.27
C LEU A 336 -16.98 -10.99 -13.78
N LEU A 337 -16.08 -10.39 -14.57
CA LEU A 337 -15.98 -10.66 -16.00
C LEU A 337 -15.67 -12.13 -16.28
N TYR A 338 -14.76 -12.70 -15.48
CA TYR A 338 -14.34 -14.08 -15.64
C TYR A 338 -15.44 -15.07 -15.20
N TYR A 339 -16.14 -14.79 -14.10
CA TYR A 339 -17.36 -15.51 -13.71
C TYR A 339 -18.40 -15.52 -14.84
N ARG A 340 -18.69 -14.37 -15.45
CA ARG A 340 -19.62 -14.30 -16.59
C ARG A 340 -19.17 -15.17 -17.76
N SER A 341 -17.89 -15.15 -18.07
CA SER A 341 -17.31 -16.01 -19.11
C SER A 341 -17.44 -17.50 -18.78
N LEU A 342 -17.17 -17.89 -17.53
CA LEU A 342 -17.37 -19.25 -17.03
C LEU A 342 -18.83 -19.69 -17.15
N LEU A 343 -19.75 -18.85 -16.67
CA LEU A 343 -21.18 -19.13 -16.67
C LEU A 343 -21.72 -19.35 -18.08
N ILE A 344 -21.41 -18.45 -19.02
CA ILE A 344 -21.85 -18.55 -20.42
C ILE A 344 -21.38 -19.88 -21.03
N ASN A 345 -20.12 -20.24 -20.80
CA ASN A 345 -19.58 -21.46 -21.38
C ASN A 345 -20.07 -22.73 -20.69
N PHE A 346 -20.33 -22.67 -19.39
CA PHE A 346 -20.96 -23.76 -18.67
C PHE A 346 -22.39 -24.02 -19.17
N ILE A 347 -23.17 -22.95 -19.40
CA ILE A 347 -24.48 -23.02 -20.04
C ILE A 347 -24.37 -23.63 -21.44
N ARG A 348 -23.43 -23.15 -22.28
CA ARG A 348 -23.18 -23.72 -23.62
C ARG A 348 -22.85 -25.21 -23.58
N PHE A 349 -21.97 -25.62 -22.65
CA PHE A 349 -21.63 -27.02 -22.45
C PHE A 349 -22.88 -27.85 -22.11
N GLN A 350 -23.68 -27.43 -21.13
CA GLN A 350 -24.94 -28.11 -20.78
C GLN A 350 -25.91 -28.21 -21.96
N PHE A 351 -26.07 -27.14 -22.75
CA PHE A 351 -26.92 -27.17 -23.94
C PHE A 351 -26.42 -28.15 -25.01
N VAL A 352 -25.11 -28.16 -25.28
CA VAL A 352 -24.49 -29.10 -26.24
C VAL A 352 -24.69 -30.54 -25.77
N THR A 353 -24.43 -30.83 -24.48
CA THR A 353 -24.59 -32.17 -23.92
C THR A 353 -26.05 -32.62 -23.91
N LYS A 354 -27.01 -31.74 -23.58
CA LYS A 354 -28.45 -32.07 -23.64
C LYS A 354 -28.92 -32.33 -25.07
N ARG A 355 -28.45 -31.56 -26.06
CA ARG A 355 -28.82 -31.73 -27.47
C ARG A 355 -28.29 -33.03 -28.06
N THR A 356 -27.06 -33.44 -27.71
CA THR A 356 -26.49 -34.73 -28.14
C THR A 356 -27.10 -35.93 -27.41
N SER A 357 -27.75 -35.71 -26.27
CA SER A 357 -28.44 -36.76 -25.49
C SER A 357 -29.91 -36.95 -25.88
N SER A 358 -30.44 -36.15 -26.82
CA SER A 358 -31.82 -36.28 -27.29
C SER A 358 -32.01 -37.58 -28.12
N PRO A 359 -33.08 -38.36 -27.86
CA PRO A 359 -33.36 -39.61 -28.56
C PRO A 359 -33.61 -39.46 -30.07
N LEU A 360 -33.88 -38.24 -30.56
CA LEU A 360 -34.09 -37.96 -31.99
C LEU A 360 -32.78 -37.94 -32.83
N TYR A 361 -31.62 -37.69 -32.20
CA TYR A 361 -30.32 -37.61 -32.89
C TYR A 361 -29.45 -38.88 -32.79
N THR A 362 -29.84 -39.84 -31.94
CA THR A 362 -29.06 -41.06 -31.66
C THR A 362 -29.26 -42.18 -32.69
N LYS A 363 -30.16 -42.02 -33.65
CA LYS A 363 -30.38 -43.02 -34.72
C LYS A 363 -29.38 -42.97 -35.88
N ALA A 364 -28.53 -41.94 -36.00
CA ALA A 364 -27.77 -41.69 -37.23
C ALA A 364 -26.22 -41.74 -37.13
N ARG A 365 -25.60 -42.16 -36.02
CA ARG A 365 -24.12 -42.30 -35.95
C ARG A 365 -23.64 -43.57 -35.23
N PRO A 366 -22.54 -44.21 -35.70
CA PRO A 366 -22.06 -45.47 -35.17
C PRO A 366 -21.57 -45.33 -33.72
N ARG A 367 -21.96 -46.32 -32.90
CA ARG A 367 -21.93 -46.38 -31.43
C ARG A 367 -20.54 -46.27 -30.75
N ASN A 368 -19.45 -46.08 -31.49
CA ASN A 368 -18.10 -46.36 -30.97
C ASN A 368 -17.27 -45.13 -30.50
N LEU A 369 -17.73 -43.88 -30.67
CA LEU A 369 -17.01 -42.71 -30.11
C LEU A 369 -17.76 -41.94 -29.02
N ILE A 370 -19.09 -42.05 -28.97
CA ILE A 370 -19.93 -41.17 -28.14
C ILE A 370 -20.25 -41.81 -26.77
N SER A 371 -20.20 -43.14 -26.67
CA SER A 371 -20.62 -43.89 -25.48
C SER A 371 -19.61 -43.88 -24.32
N MET A 372 -18.34 -43.53 -24.54
CA MET A 372 -17.34 -43.45 -23.45
C MET A 372 -17.23 -42.07 -22.79
N LYS A 373 -17.52 -40.97 -23.50
CA LYS A 373 -17.50 -39.61 -22.91
C LYS A 373 -18.78 -39.24 -22.16
N ALA A 374 -19.90 -39.91 -22.46
CA ALA A 374 -21.19 -39.66 -21.81
C ALA A 374 -21.45 -40.53 -20.56
N LYS A 375 -20.66 -41.59 -20.32
CA LYS A 375 -20.96 -42.63 -19.31
C LYS A 375 -20.52 -42.33 -17.86
N ARG A 376 -19.98 -41.15 -17.57
CA ARG A 376 -19.79 -40.67 -16.18
C ARG A 376 -20.46 -39.31 -16.01
N TYR A 377 -21.78 -39.31 -16.13
CA TYR A 377 -22.62 -38.20 -15.69
C TYR A 377 -22.67 -38.23 -14.15
N ASP A 378 -21.61 -37.75 -13.51
CA ASP A 378 -21.55 -37.68 -12.05
C ASP A 378 -22.27 -36.41 -11.60
N CYS A 379 -23.56 -36.56 -11.24
CA CYS A 379 -24.41 -35.49 -10.74
C CYS A 379 -23.75 -34.72 -9.58
N SER A 380 -22.96 -35.40 -8.74
CA SER A 380 -22.21 -34.79 -7.63
C SER A 380 -21.15 -33.81 -8.13
N ALA A 381 -20.44 -34.13 -9.21
CA ALA A 381 -19.42 -33.26 -9.78
C ALA A 381 -20.03 -32.01 -10.42
N ASP A 382 -21.22 -32.11 -11.00
CA ASP A 382 -21.93 -30.96 -11.59
C ASP A 382 -22.60 -30.09 -10.53
N LEU A 383 -23.13 -30.67 -9.44
CA LEU A 383 -23.58 -29.92 -8.27
C LEU A 383 -22.44 -29.09 -7.66
N LYS A 384 -21.25 -29.68 -7.50
CA LYS A 384 -20.06 -28.96 -7.02
C LYS A 384 -19.65 -27.81 -7.95
N LYS A 385 -19.71 -28.00 -9.27
CA LYS A 385 -19.44 -26.93 -10.26
C LYS A 385 -20.50 -25.83 -10.20
N ASN A 386 -21.78 -26.18 -10.11
CA ASN A 386 -22.86 -25.21 -9.98
C ASN A 386 -22.70 -24.38 -8.72
N PHE A 387 -22.43 -25.03 -7.59
CA PHE A 387 -22.18 -24.35 -6.32
C PHE A 387 -20.94 -23.44 -6.40
N PHE A 388 -19.86 -23.91 -7.02
CA PHE A 388 -18.67 -23.08 -7.27
C PHE A 388 -19.01 -21.83 -8.10
N LEU A 389 -19.75 -21.98 -9.20
CA LEU A 389 -20.15 -20.85 -10.04
C LEU A 389 -21.06 -19.88 -9.29
N GLN A 390 -22.01 -20.39 -8.49
CA GLN A 390 -22.91 -19.55 -7.69
C GLN A 390 -22.16 -18.79 -6.58
N THR A 391 -21.13 -19.39 -5.98
CA THR A 391 -20.36 -18.76 -4.91
C THR A 391 -19.34 -17.73 -5.44
N MET A 392 -18.81 -17.93 -6.65
CA MET A 392 -17.81 -17.05 -7.26
C MET A 392 -18.16 -15.54 -7.31
N PRO A 393 -19.39 -15.12 -7.69
CA PRO A 393 -19.78 -13.71 -7.64
C PRO A 393 -20.02 -13.21 -6.21
N SER A 394 -20.42 -14.07 -5.28
CA SER A 394 -20.66 -13.70 -3.87
C SER A 394 -19.40 -13.67 -3.01
N ASN A 395 -18.29 -14.28 -3.45
CA ASN A 395 -17.07 -14.44 -2.65
C ASN A 395 -16.32 -13.11 -2.36
N MET A 396 -16.79 -11.95 -2.85
CA MET A 396 -16.19 -10.62 -2.61
C MET A 396 -14.67 -10.58 -2.83
N ILE A 397 -14.15 -11.32 -3.82
CA ILE A 397 -12.71 -11.35 -4.10
C ILE A 397 -12.22 -9.96 -4.50
N GLY A 398 -11.20 -9.49 -3.80
CA GLY A 398 -10.68 -8.14 -3.93
C GLY A 398 -10.26 -7.61 -2.58
N PHE A 399 -10.20 -6.29 -2.47
CA PHE A 399 -9.80 -5.64 -1.25
C PHE A 399 -10.83 -4.61 -0.81
N THR A 400 -10.91 -4.38 0.48
CA THR A 400 -11.83 -3.44 1.11
C THR A 400 -11.06 -2.23 1.65
N CYS A 401 -11.70 -1.06 1.68
CA CYS A 401 -11.20 0.10 2.40
C CYS A 401 -11.81 0.07 3.81
N GLY A 402 -11.08 -0.46 4.78
CA GLY A 402 -11.59 -0.79 6.11
C GLY A 402 -12.86 -1.66 6.02
N ARG A 403 -13.88 -1.29 6.79
CA ARG A 403 -15.23 -1.89 6.72
C ARG A 403 -16.21 -1.10 5.85
N LEU A 404 -15.74 -0.08 5.12
CA LEU A 404 -16.61 0.87 4.43
C LEU A 404 -17.12 0.33 3.10
N PHE A 405 -16.21 -0.11 2.23
CA PHE A 405 -16.58 -0.59 0.89
C PHE A 405 -15.53 -1.49 0.27
N LEU A 406 -15.96 -2.32 -0.70
CA LEU A 406 -15.09 -3.07 -1.60
C LEU A 406 -14.53 -2.13 -2.67
N ILE A 407 -13.21 -2.15 -2.88
CA ILE A 407 -12.52 -1.34 -3.88
C ILE A 407 -12.76 -1.96 -5.26
N THR A 408 -13.80 -1.47 -5.93
CA THR A 408 -14.14 -1.85 -7.32
C THR A 408 -13.64 -0.78 -8.29
N SER A 409 -13.64 -1.08 -9.60
CA SER A 409 -13.30 -0.07 -10.62
C SER A 409 -14.22 1.16 -10.56
N TYR A 410 -15.50 0.97 -10.21
CA TYR A 410 -16.44 2.07 -10.02
C TYR A 410 -16.04 2.94 -8.82
N LYS A 411 -15.79 2.31 -7.66
CA LYS A 411 -15.33 3.04 -6.47
C LYS A 411 -14.01 3.75 -6.67
N TYR A 412 -13.09 3.16 -7.43
CA TYR A 412 -11.85 3.84 -7.83
C TYR A 412 -12.13 5.13 -8.62
N VAL A 413 -13.01 5.08 -9.63
CA VAL A 413 -13.38 6.28 -10.42
C VAL A 413 -14.07 7.32 -9.53
N GLU A 414 -14.97 6.90 -8.65
CA GLU A 414 -15.63 7.79 -7.68
C GLU A 414 -14.62 8.53 -6.80
N LEU A 415 -13.65 7.81 -6.21
CA LEU A 415 -12.58 8.39 -5.40
C LEU A 415 -11.69 9.35 -6.21
N LEU A 416 -11.37 8.99 -7.46
CA LEU A 416 -10.60 9.83 -8.36
C LEU A 416 -11.34 11.14 -8.68
N LEU A 417 -12.65 11.07 -8.94
CA LEU A 417 -13.49 12.25 -9.19
C LEU A 417 -13.57 13.16 -7.96
N MET A 418 -13.69 12.58 -6.76
CA MET A 418 -13.63 13.37 -5.51
C MET A 418 -12.29 14.08 -5.37
N ASN A 419 -11.18 13.40 -5.64
CA ASN A 419 -9.84 14.01 -5.62
C ASN A 419 -9.70 15.11 -6.67
N LEU A 420 -10.30 14.93 -7.86
CA LEU A 420 -10.27 15.90 -8.94
C LEU A 420 -10.97 17.21 -8.56
N ILE A 421 -12.09 17.17 -7.83
CA ILE A 421 -12.75 18.38 -7.32
C ILE A 421 -11.79 19.17 -6.40
N PHE A 422 -11.10 18.49 -5.49
CA PHE A 422 -10.11 19.15 -4.64
C PHE A 422 -8.93 19.72 -5.44
N ILE A 423 -8.46 19.00 -6.47
CA ILE A 423 -7.43 19.49 -7.38
C ILE A 423 -7.91 20.73 -8.15
N LEU A 424 -9.17 20.76 -8.59
CA LEU A 424 -9.76 21.93 -9.27
C LEU A 424 -9.89 23.13 -8.33
N LEU A 425 -10.36 22.91 -7.09
CA LEU A 425 -10.42 23.96 -6.06
C LEU A 425 -9.03 24.52 -5.75
N PHE A 426 -8.04 23.63 -5.73
CA PHE A 426 -6.64 23.97 -5.54
C PHE A 426 -6.09 24.79 -6.71
N TYR A 427 -6.30 24.31 -7.94
CA TYR A 427 -5.90 24.96 -9.18
C TYR A 427 -6.51 26.36 -9.33
N LYS A 428 -7.83 26.48 -9.08
CA LYS A 428 -8.55 27.76 -9.08
C LYS A 428 -7.88 28.76 -8.15
N LYS A 429 -7.48 28.32 -6.95
CA LYS A 429 -6.95 29.22 -5.94
C LYS A 429 -5.48 29.61 -6.16
N LEU A 430 -4.68 28.75 -6.79
CA LEU A 430 -3.30 29.07 -7.15
C LEU A 430 -3.24 30.04 -8.34
N LEU A 431 -3.93 29.73 -9.43
CA LEU A 431 -3.74 30.45 -10.70
C LEU A 431 -4.57 31.72 -10.84
N LEU A 432 -5.76 31.81 -10.22
CA LEU A 432 -6.56 33.06 -10.24
C LEU A 432 -6.15 34.07 -9.17
N LYS A 433 -5.16 33.75 -8.33
CA LYS A 433 -4.55 34.72 -7.40
C LYS A 433 -3.30 35.37 -8.00
N GLU A 434 -2.69 34.75 -9.01
CA GLU A 434 -1.49 35.24 -9.68
C GLU A 434 -1.79 36.03 -10.98
N LEU A 435 -3.05 36.03 -11.42
CA LEU A 435 -3.64 36.94 -12.40
C LEU A 435 -4.40 38.04 -11.67
#